data_AF-A0A8J6ZD73-F1
#
_entry.id   AF-A0A8J6ZD73-F1
#
_cell.length_a   1.000
_cell.length_b   1.000
_cell.length_c   1.000
_cell.angle_alpha   90.00
_cell.angle_beta   90.00
_cell.angle_gamma   90.00
#
_symmetry.space_group_name_H-M   'P 1'
#
loop_
_entity.id
_entity.type
_entity.pdbx_description
1 polymer ?
#
loop_
_entity_poly.entity_id
_entity_poly.type
_entity_poly.pdbx_seq_one_letter_code
_entity_poly.pdbx_strand_id
1 'polypeptide(L)'
;MPPKITNPVAWQQAELLMQPAFIRVVDNIRKQLDASAWTGTYQDVLIWPPSTTDEMKALVTGLLQEIESATPEEADEIRHTLARLPMPHPGYHLQLQRQEQKISVDLWELCYQVCFANYSPENEAVDIDTSLIDELGEVDWQHLENKTKELVAQVFANLPE
;
A
#
# COMPACT_ATOMS: atom_id res chain seq x y z
N MET A 1 2.61 3.02 6.84
CA MET A 1 2.81 4.40 6.35
C MET A 1 3.69 4.33 5.13
N PRO A 2 3.50 5.19 4.11
CA PRO A 2 4.38 5.19 2.96
C PRO A 2 5.82 5.53 3.39
N PRO A 3 6.83 4.86 2.82
CA PRO A 3 8.23 5.13 3.14
C PRO A 3 8.62 6.59 2.85
N LYS A 4 9.50 7.16 3.67
CA LYS A 4 10.01 8.53 3.44
C LYS A 4 11.26 8.46 2.58
N ILE A 5 11.14 8.97 1.36
CA ILE A 5 12.28 9.13 0.45
C ILE A 5 12.88 10.51 0.68
N THR A 6 14.16 10.56 1.07
CA THR A 6 14.85 11.82 1.40
C THR A 6 15.77 12.32 0.27
N ASN A 7 15.93 11.54 -0.80
CA ASN A 7 16.82 11.82 -1.92
C ASN A 7 16.01 12.06 -3.22
N PRO A 8 16.18 13.21 -3.92
CA PRO A 8 15.49 13.49 -5.17
C PRO A 8 15.69 12.44 -6.27
N VAL A 9 16.88 11.82 -6.36
CA VAL A 9 17.16 10.74 -7.33
C VAL A 9 16.35 9.50 -6.99
N ALA A 10 16.32 9.11 -5.71
CA ALA A 10 15.50 8.00 -5.25
C ALA A 10 14.00 8.25 -5.47
N TRP A 11 13.57 9.52 -5.45
CA TRP A 11 12.18 9.88 -5.73
C TRP A 11 11.82 9.63 -7.20
N GLN A 12 12.66 10.07 -8.14
CA GLN A 12 12.46 9.79 -9.57
C GLN A 12 12.48 8.29 -9.88
N GLN A 13 13.39 7.55 -9.23
CA GLN A 13 13.47 6.11 -9.37
C GLN A 13 12.25 5.39 -8.78
N ALA A 14 11.70 5.90 -7.67
CA ALA A 14 10.44 5.39 -7.12
C ALA A 14 9.28 5.60 -8.10
N GLU A 15 9.16 6.78 -8.71
CA GLU A 15 8.13 7.05 -9.72
C GLU A 15 8.21 6.07 -10.89
N LEU A 16 9.43 5.74 -11.33
CA LEU A 16 9.68 4.77 -12.38
C LEU A 16 9.25 3.34 -11.99
N LEU A 17 9.52 2.93 -10.74
CA LEU A 17 9.35 1.55 -10.30
C LEU A 17 7.98 1.21 -9.72
N MET A 18 7.32 2.15 -9.05
CA MET A 18 6.15 1.86 -8.21
C MET A 18 4.98 1.26 -9.01
N GLN A 19 4.66 1.81 -10.20
CA GLN A 19 3.57 1.28 -11.02
C GLN A 19 3.93 -0.09 -11.64
N PRO A 20 5.10 -0.29 -12.26
CA PRO A 20 5.55 -1.62 -12.70
C PRO A 20 5.55 -2.66 -11.59
N ALA A 21 6.05 -2.33 -10.40
CA ALA A 21 6.08 -3.23 -9.26
C ALA A 21 4.67 -3.63 -8.84
N PHE A 22 3.75 -2.66 -8.73
CA PHE A 22 2.35 -2.92 -8.39
C PHE A 22 1.68 -3.88 -9.38
N ILE A 23 1.84 -3.64 -10.69
CA ILE A 23 1.29 -4.53 -11.73
C ILE A 23 1.84 -5.95 -11.57
N ARG A 24 3.14 -6.10 -11.34
CA ARG A 24 3.81 -7.40 -11.22
C ARG A 24 3.42 -8.15 -9.94
N VAL A 25 3.29 -7.45 -8.81
CA VAL A 25 2.78 -8.02 -7.56
C VAL A 25 1.36 -8.55 -7.76
N VAL A 26 0.45 -7.75 -8.32
CA VAL A 26 -0.95 -8.15 -8.54
C VAL A 26 -1.04 -9.34 -9.51
N ASP A 27 -0.27 -9.32 -10.60
CA ASP A 27 -0.25 -10.43 -11.57
C ASP A 27 0.27 -11.73 -10.95
N ASN A 28 1.34 -11.67 -10.15
CA ASN A 28 1.88 -12.85 -9.48
C ASN A 28 0.99 -13.37 -8.35
N ILE A 29 0.27 -12.49 -7.65
CA ILE A 29 -0.78 -12.89 -6.70
C ILE A 29 -1.89 -13.65 -7.42
N ARG A 30 -2.38 -13.13 -8.55
CA ARG A 30 -3.41 -13.79 -9.36
C ARG A 30 -2.99 -15.21 -9.76
N LYS A 31 -1.77 -15.36 -10.29
CA LYS A 31 -1.23 -16.68 -10.66
C LYS A 31 -1.13 -17.65 -9.47
N GLN A 32 -0.79 -17.14 -8.28
CA GLN A 32 -0.71 -17.96 -7.07
C GLN A 32 -2.10 -18.36 -6.56
N LEU A 33 -3.08 -17.45 -6.61
CA LEU A 33 -4.47 -17.75 -6.28
C LEU A 33 -5.02 -18.89 -7.14
N ASP A 34 -4.73 -18.88 -8.45
CA ASP A 34 -5.15 -19.93 -9.40
C ASP A 34 -4.62 -21.34 -9.02
N ALA A 35 -3.49 -21.40 -8.30
CA ALA A 35 -2.85 -22.65 -7.87
C ALA A 35 -3.07 -22.98 -6.37
N SER A 36 -3.81 -22.15 -5.63
CA SER A 36 -3.98 -22.27 -4.19
C SER A 36 -5.41 -22.62 -3.78
N ALA A 37 -5.60 -23.03 -2.53
CA ALA A 37 -6.92 -23.20 -1.93
C ALA A 37 -7.56 -21.87 -1.46
N TRP A 38 -6.84 -20.74 -1.58
CA TRP A 38 -7.29 -19.43 -1.16
C TRP A 38 -8.01 -18.71 -2.30
N THR A 39 -9.09 -18.03 -1.97
CA THR A 39 -9.75 -17.07 -2.86
C THR A 39 -9.38 -15.65 -2.45
N GLY A 40 -9.10 -14.78 -3.43
CA GLY A 40 -8.71 -13.38 -3.19
C GLY A 40 -9.77 -12.39 -3.66
N THR A 41 -10.06 -11.37 -2.85
CA THR A 41 -10.88 -10.21 -3.22
C THR A 41 -10.10 -8.92 -2.96
N TYR A 42 -9.96 -8.09 -3.97
CA TYR A 42 -9.28 -6.80 -3.86
C TYR A 42 -10.24 -5.73 -3.34
N GLN A 43 -9.79 -4.90 -2.41
CA GLN A 43 -10.61 -3.88 -1.75
C GLN A 43 -9.82 -2.58 -1.55
N ASP A 44 -10.47 -1.47 -1.90
CA ASP A 44 -10.05 -0.15 -1.47
C ASP A 44 -10.39 0.04 0.01
N VAL A 45 -9.40 0.46 0.78
CA VAL A 45 -9.52 0.65 2.23
C VAL A 45 -9.02 2.02 2.64
N LEU A 46 -9.58 2.56 3.72
CA LEU A 46 -9.05 3.77 4.36
C LEU A 46 -8.07 3.36 5.45
N ILE A 47 -6.79 3.65 5.24
CA ILE A 47 -5.74 3.37 6.22
C ILE A 47 -5.62 4.59 7.13
N TRP A 48 -5.70 4.37 8.44
CA TRP A 48 -5.57 5.43 9.43
C TRP A 48 -4.14 5.46 10.00
N PRO A 49 -3.65 6.64 10.42
CA PRO A 49 -2.41 6.72 11.20
C PRO A 49 -2.51 5.82 12.45
N PRO A 50 -1.44 5.09 12.83
CA PRO A 50 -1.49 4.09 13.90
C PRO A 50 -1.96 4.62 15.26
N SER A 51 -1.73 5.90 15.53
CA SER A 51 -2.12 6.59 16.77
C SER A 51 -3.58 7.07 16.81
N THR A 52 -4.37 6.79 15.76
CA THR A 52 -5.75 7.29 15.65
C THR A 52 -6.73 6.40 16.42
N THR A 53 -7.39 6.96 17.43
CA THR A 53 -8.41 6.24 18.22
C THR A 53 -9.71 6.08 17.45
N ASP A 54 -10.55 5.12 17.84
CA ASP A 54 -11.83 4.88 17.17
C ASP A 54 -12.80 6.06 17.34
N GLU A 55 -12.73 6.80 18.46
CA GLU A 55 -13.51 8.04 18.60
C GLU A 55 -13.07 9.10 17.58
N MET A 56 -11.76 9.21 17.33
CA MET A 56 -11.21 10.15 16.36
C MET A 56 -11.60 9.77 14.93
N LYS A 57 -11.58 8.47 14.60
CA LYS A 57 -12.06 7.95 13.31
C LYS A 57 -13.53 8.30 13.11
N ALA A 58 -14.37 8.03 14.11
CA ALA A 58 -15.80 8.34 14.06
C ALA A 58 -16.06 9.84 13.89
N LEU A 59 -15.31 10.69 14.59
CA LEU A 59 -15.39 12.15 14.45
C LEU A 59 -15.05 12.60 13.03
N VAL A 60 -13.91 12.15 12.49
CA VAL A 60 -13.48 12.53 11.13
C VAL A 60 -14.47 12.02 10.08
N THR A 61 -14.97 10.78 10.21
CA THR A 61 -15.99 10.25 9.29
C THR A 61 -17.29 11.05 9.35
N GLY A 62 -17.74 11.45 10.55
CA GLY A 62 -18.92 12.30 10.71
C GLY A 62 -18.75 13.66 10.02
N LEU A 63 -17.62 14.34 10.27
CA LEU A 63 -17.30 15.63 9.63
C LEU A 63 -17.24 15.53 8.10
N LEU A 64 -16.69 14.44 7.56
CA LEU A 64 -16.67 14.19 6.12
C LEU A 64 -18.05 13.94 5.52
N GLN A 65 -19.00 13.39 6.29
CA GLN A 65 -20.39 13.23 5.83
C GLN A 65 -21.15 14.56 5.91
N GLU A 66 -20.93 15.33 6.97
CA GLU A 66 -21.57 16.64 7.16
C GLU A 66 -21.22 17.61 6.02
N ILE A 67 -19.95 17.60 5.56
CA ILE A 67 -19.50 18.49 4.48
C ILE A 67 -20.22 18.28 3.15
N GLU A 68 -20.75 17.07 2.88
CA GLU A 68 -21.44 16.75 1.62
C GLU A 68 -22.78 17.50 1.50
N SER A 69 -23.36 17.88 2.65
CA SER A 69 -24.65 18.56 2.73
C SER A 69 -24.60 19.97 3.35
N ALA A 70 -23.41 20.39 3.78
CA ALA A 70 -23.17 21.66 4.44
C ALA A 70 -23.32 22.86 3.49
N THR A 71 -23.70 24.01 4.04
CA THR A 71 -23.57 25.30 3.34
C THR A 71 -22.10 25.66 3.10
N PRO A 72 -21.78 26.58 2.18
CA PRO A 72 -20.39 26.98 1.93
C PRO A 72 -19.66 27.44 3.19
N GLU A 73 -20.32 28.20 4.06
CA GLU A 73 -19.75 28.70 5.30
C GLU A 73 -19.48 27.58 6.32
N GLU A 74 -20.44 26.67 6.51
CA GLU A 74 -20.27 25.50 7.39
C GLU A 74 -19.19 24.55 6.85
N ALA A 75 -19.12 24.37 5.53
CA ALA A 75 -18.10 23.55 4.88
C ALA A 75 -16.69 24.08 5.12
N ASP A 76 -16.51 25.41 5.12
CA ASP A 76 -15.21 26.04 5.43
C ASP A 76 -14.80 25.82 6.89
N GLU A 77 -15.73 25.90 7.85
CA GLU A 77 -15.47 25.58 9.26
C GLU A 77 -15.09 24.11 9.47
N ILE A 78 -15.80 23.20 8.80
CA ILE A 78 -15.51 21.76 8.81
C ILE A 78 -14.12 21.48 8.21
N ARG A 79 -13.77 22.09 7.07
CA ARG A 79 -12.43 21.96 6.46
C ARG A 79 -11.33 22.43 7.40
N HIS A 80 -11.55 23.56 8.10
CA HIS A 80 -10.58 24.07 9.05
C HIS A 80 -10.37 23.11 10.23
N THR A 81 -11.42 22.41 10.66
CA THR A 81 -11.34 21.39 11.71
C THR A 81 -10.62 20.14 11.21
N LEU A 82 -11.01 19.59 10.06
CA LEU A 82 -10.40 18.41 9.44
C LEU A 82 -8.90 18.58 9.20
N ALA A 83 -8.43 19.78 8.86
CA ALA A 83 -7.01 20.07 8.64
C ALA A 83 -6.11 19.82 9.87
N ARG A 84 -6.69 19.71 11.07
CA ARG A 84 -5.97 19.44 12.34
C ARG A 84 -6.13 17.99 12.82
N LEU A 85 -6.94 17.19 12.14
CA LEU A 85 -7.24 15.82 12.52
C LEU A 85 -6.42 14.83 11.69
N PRO A 86 -6.13 13.63 12.22
CA PRO A 86 -5.51 12.58 11.43
C PRO A 86 -6.44 12.19 10.29
N MET A 87 -5.96 12.31 9.05
CA MET A 87 -6.72 11.93 7.88
C MET A 87 -6.30 10.53 7.42
N PRO A 88 -7.26 9.67 7.04
CA PRO A 88 -6.91 8.41 6.42
C PRO A 88 -6.39 8.65 5.00
N HIS A 89 -5.60 7.71 4.51
CA HIS A 89 -5.15 7.69 3.12
C HIS A 89 -5.66 6.41 2.43
N PRO A 90 -5.87 6.45 1.11
CA PRO A 90 -6.34 5.27 0.38
C PRO A 90 -5.26 4.19 0.41
N GLY A 91 -5.65 2.99 0.83
CA GLY A 91 -4.88 1.76 0.74
C GLY A 91 -5.59 0.76 -0.16
N TYR A 92 -4.86 -0.26 -0.56
CA TYR A 92 -5.38 -1.32 -1.43
C TYR A 92 -5.01 -2.68 -0.85
N HIS A 93 -6.00 -3.41 -0.37
CA HIS A 93 -5.79 -4.66 0.35
C HIS A 93 -6.36 -5.84 -0.44
N LEU A 94 -5.67 -6.97 -0.36
CA LEU A 94 -6.17 -8.26 -0.80
C LEU A 94 -6.74 -9.02 0.41
N GLN A 95 -8.05 -9.28 0.38
CA GLN A 95 -8.70 -10.18 1.32
C GLN A 95 -8.59 -11.61 0.81
N LEU A 96 -7.77 -12.41 1.48
CA LEU A 96 -7.64 -13.83 1.26
C LEU A 96 -8.62 -14.56 2.17
N GLN A 97 -9.39 -15.49 1.58
CA GLN A 97 -10.30 -16.35 2.31
C GLN A 97 -10.07 -17.82 1.97
N ARG A 98 -10.03 -18.67 3.00
CA ARG A 98 -10.08 -20.13 2.87
C ARG A 98 -10.93 -20.67 4.02
N GLN A 99 -12.07 -21.27 3.68
CA GLN A 99 -13.06 -21.70 4.68
C GLN A 99 -13.44 -20.54 5.63
N GLU A 100 -13.21 -20.70 6.94
CA GLU A 100 -13.46 -19.69 7.96
C GLU A 100 -12.29 -18.73 8.18
N GLN A 101 -11.11 -19.01 7.61
CA GLN A 101 -9.93 -18.16 7.76
C GLN A 101 -10.01 -16.96 6.80
N LYS A 102 -9.69 -15.78 7.31
CA LYS A 102 -9.59 -14.53 6.56
C LYS A 102 -8.29 -13.82 6.90
N ILE A 103 -7.56 -13.41 5.86
CA ILE A 103 -6.29 -12.71 5.99
C ILE A 103 -6.31 -11.50 5.08
N SER A 104 -5.91 -10.34 5.62
CA SER A 104 -5.74 -9.11 4.86
C SER A 104 -4.27 -8.91 4.53
N VAL A 105 -3.96 -8.69 3.26
CA VAL A 105 -2.61 -8.37 2.79
C VAL A 105 -2.61 -6.97 2.19
N ASP A 106 -1.72 -6.10 2.69
CA ASP A 106 -1.54 -4.76 2.13
C ASP A 106 -0.67 -4.81 0.87
N LEU A 107 -1.22 -4.40 -0.27
CA LEU A 107 -0.53 -4.49 -1.55
C LEU A 107 0.52 -3.39 -1.72
N TRP A 108 0.36 -2.24 -1.09
CA TRP A 108 1.39 -1.20 -1.09
C TRP A 108 2.60 -1.61 -0.28
N GLU A 109 2.36 -2.25 0.86
CA GLU A 109 3.42 -2.82 1.70
C GLU A 109 4.29 -3.81 0.91
N LEU A 110 3.68 -4.68 0.11
CA LEU A 110 4.41 -5.58 -0.79
C LEU A 110 5.20 -4.80 -1.86
N CYS A 111 4.61 -3.76 -2.44
CA CYS A 111 5.33 -2.92 -3.41
C CYS A 111 6.54 -2.24 -2.78
N TYR A 112 6.45 -1.80 -1.53
CA TYR A 112 7.57 -1.19 -0.82
C TYR A 112 8.69 -2.20 -0.55
N GLN A 113 8.36 -3.42 -0.15
CA GLN A 113 9.33 -4.52 0.00
C GLN A 113 10.04 -4.85 -1.32
N VAL A 114 9.37 -4.65 -2.46
CA VAL A 114 9.99 -4.81 -3.78
C VAL A 114 10.88 -3.62 -4.12
N CYS A 115 10.38 -2.38 -4.04
CA CYS A 115 11.07 -1.22 -4.60
C CYS A 115 12.21 -0.68 -3.74
N PHE A 116 12.19 -0.88 -2.42
CA PHE A 116 13.14 -0.25 -1.51
C PHE A 116 14.14 -1.25 -0.91
N ALA A 117 15.39 -0.82 -0.80
CA ALA A 117 16.45 -1.59 -0.16
C ALA A 117 16.29 -1.54 1.37
N ASN A 118 16.36 -2.71 2.02
CA ASN A 118 16.26 -2.85 3.48
C ASN A 118 14.98 -2.22 4.08
N TYR A 119 13.88 -2.28 3.33
CA TYR A 119 12.60 -1.78 3.79
C TYR A 119 12.12 -2.52 5.04
N SER A 120 11.72 -1.76 6.04
CA SER A 120 11.00 -2.23 7.22
C SER A 120 9.95 -1.18 7.56
N PRO A 121 8.76 -1.58 8.06
CA PRO A 121 7.76 -0.64 8.58
C PRO A 121 8.29 0.29 9.68
N GLU A 122 9.38 -0.09 10.35
CA GLU A 122 10.03 0.67 11.41
C GLU A 122 11.08 1.67 10.90
N ASN A 123 11.54 1.52 9.65
CA ASN A 123 12.55 2.40 9.07
C ASN A 123 11.89 3.62 8.43
N GLU A 124 12.20 4.82 8.94
CA GLU A 124 11.65 6.05 8.37
C GLU A 124 12.24 6.39 7.00
N ALA A 125 13.57 6.30 6.85
CA ALA A 125 14.27 6.65 5.62
C ALA A 125 14.70 5.39 4.85
N VAL A 126 14.39 5.37 3.55
CA VAL A 126 14.70 4.23 2.68
C VAL A 126 15.33 4.69 1.38
N ASP A 127 16.18 3.83 0.83
CA ASP A 127 16.76 3.98 -0.50
C ASP A 127 16.10 3.02 -1.50
N ILE A 128 16.15 3.37 -2.77
CA ILE A 128 15.66 2.49 -3.85
C ILE A 128 16.60 1.31 -4.00
N ASP A 129 16.03 0.13 -4.26
CA ASP A 129 16.78 -1.01 -4.75
C ASP A 129 17.18 -0.77 -6.20
N THR A 130 18.39 -0.23 -6.39
CA THR A 130 18.91 0.10 -7.71
C THR A 130 19.18 -1.13 -8.59
N SER A 131 19.12 -2.35 -8.05
CA SER A 131 19.20 -3.57 -8.87
C SER A 131 17.98 -3.77 -9.77
N LEU A 132 16.89 -3.06 -9.51
CA LEU A 132 15.68 -3.05 -10.33
C LEU A 132 15.77 -2.09 -11.52
N ILE A 133 16.91 -1.41 -11.68
CA ILE A 133 17.13 -0.42 -12.74
C ILE A 133 18.36 -0.86 -13.52
N ASP A 134 18.26 -0.90 -14.84
CA ASP A 134 19.34 -1.32 -15.72
C ASP A 134 20.38 -0.22 -15.95
N GLU A 135 21.41 -0.54 -16.73
CA GLU A 135 22.50 0.40 -17.06
C GLU A 135 22.04 1.63 -17.87
N LEU A 136 20.85 1.57 -18.49
CA LEU A 136 20.25 2.67 -19.24
C LEU A 136 19.37 3.58 -18.35
N GLY A 137 19.18 3.21 -17.09
CA GLY A 137 18.27 3.90 -16.18
C GLY A 137 16.80 3.52 -16.37
N GLU A 138 16.52 2.42 -17.08
CA GLU A 138 15.17 1.89 -17.28
C GLU A 138 14.89 0.74 -16.29
N VAL A 139 13.62 0.31 -16.21
CA VAL A 139 13.23 -0.80 -15.33
C VAL A 139 13.83 -2.10 -15.83
N ASP A 140 14.58 -2.79 -14.96
CA ASP A 140 14.98 -4.18 -15.19
C ASP A 140 13.78 -5.09 -14.93
N TRP A 141 13.04 -5.38 -16.00
CA TRP A 141 11.84 -6.20 -15.96
C TRP A 141 12.07 -7.62 -15.46
N GLN A 142 13.26 -8.18 -15.69
CA GLN A 142 13.58 -9.55 -15.31
C GLN A 142 13.84 -9.65 -13.81
N HIS A 143 14.66 -8.73 -13.26
CA HIS A 143 14.88 -8.66 -11.83
C HIS A 143 13.60 -8.31 -11.07
N LEU A 144 12.78 -7.39 -11.60
CA LEU A 144 11.49 -7.04 -11.01
C LEU A 144 10.53 -8.24 -10.98
N GLU A 145 10.41 -9.00 -12.07
CA GLU A 145 9.57 -10.21 -12.11
C GLU A 145 10.07 -11.27 -11.12
N ASN A 146 11.38 -11.54 -11.09
CA ASN A 146 11.94 -12.53 -10.16
C ASN A 146 11.68 -12.14 -8.70
N LYS A 147 11.98 -10.89 -8.33
CA LYS A 147 11.80 -10.39 -6.96
C LYS A 147 10.33 -10.42 -6.53
N THR A 148 9.42 -9.99 -7.41
CA THR A 148 7.98 -10.02 -7.10
C THR A 148 7.44 -11.44 -6.98
N LYS A 149 7.88 -12.36 -7.85
CA LYS A 149 7.48 -13.77 -7.80
C LYS A 149 7.93 -14.45 -6.50
N GLU A 150 9.18 -14.22 -6.09
CA GLU A 150 9.73 -14.74 -4.83
C GLU A 150 8.97 -14.18 -3.62
N LEU A 151 8.75 -12.87 -3.58
CA LEU A 151 8.00 -12.23 -2.50
C LEU A 151 6.58 -12.80 -2.37
N VAL A 152 5.84 -12.87 -3.48
CA VAL A 152 4.47 -13.39 -3.45
C VAL A 152 4.45 -14.86 -3.05
N ALA A 153 5.39 -15.68 -3.54
CA ALA A 153 5.49 -17.08 -3.12
C ALA A 153 5.70 -17.19 -1.59
N GLN A 154 6.56 -16.34 -1.02
CA GLN A 154 6.80 -16.29 0.41
C GLN A 154 5.56 -15.88 1.22
N VAL A 155 4.78 -14.90 0.72
CA VAL A 155 3.50 -14.51 1.35
C VAL A 155 2.55 -15.71 1.45
N PHE A 156 2.37 -16.45 0.36
CA PHE A 156 1.48 -17.61 0.34
C PHE A 156 2.00 -18.79 1.17
N ALA A 157 3.32 -19.00 1.21
CA ALA A 157 3.94 -20.03 2.04
C ALA A 157 3.78 -19.75 3.55
N ASN A 158 3.62 -18.49 3.94
CA ASN A 158 3.40 -18.08 5.33
C ASN A 158 1.91 -18.04 5.73
N LEU A 159 0.98 -18.34 4.81
CA LEU A 159 -0.44 -18.46 5.16
C LEU A 159 -0.65 -19.71 6.02
N PRO A 160 -1.55 -19.67 7.01
CA PRO A 160 -1.88 -20.83 7.83
C PRO A 160 -2.40 -21.99 6.96
N GLU A 161 -2.18 -23.22 7.41
CA GLU A 161 -2.73 -24.45 6.83
C GLU A 161 -4.20 -24.71 7.19
#